data_AF-S0DDZ1-F1
#
_entry.id   AF-S0DDZ1-F1
#
_cell.length_a   1.000
_cell.length_b   1.000
_cell.length_c   1.000
_cell.angle_alpha   90.00
_cell.angle_beta   90.00
_cell.angle_gamma   90.00
#
_symmetry.space_group_name_H-M   'P 1'
#
loop_
_entity.id
_entity.type
_entity.pdbx_description
1 polymer ?
#
loop_
_entity_poly.entity_id
_entity_poly.type
_entity_poly.pdbx_seq_one_letter_code
_entity_poly.pdbx_strand_id
1 'polypeptide(L)'
;MPPLFENADYISWFPNLIRFNNTTSLGIPSYYVQSVLGKNRGKDVVSSDVETQTLYRDSQGLPGIVSAKGGLQFKDTRINGQEAALSHMLQGHAEKQGDVYTASSDPSRPVLERQGFELHHLRTAFTFGPDPVRTGTFEITAKSGPDNPISIALWCHRPFSVFKIDETAPETFDLPTAHYCLWTVDGAKSSVIDMRRYRTRALAGDIPLKVNLGDFNTYKVVMRTDGFDCYLNGALVQSAKLPSYPAISSVVTTDDRTVFVKIVNMTARENMVELFLDCDVESDYEVDILTGEGPDATNTFENPAAVSAVTKSLTGAGARFTYSALPYSLNILRLIKKQVHMV
;
A
#
# COMPACT_ATOMS: atom_id res chain seq x y z
N MET A 1 7.39 -25.10 -20.72
CA MET A 1 6.23 -24.19 -20.78
C MET A 1 6.68 -22.90 -21.46
N PRO A 2 5.96 -22.41 -22.48
CA PRO A 2 6.22 -21.09 -23.05
C PRO A 2 5.92 -19.98 -22.02
N PRO A 3 6.59 -18.82 -22.12
CA PRO A 3 6.28 -17.65 -21.30
C PRO A 3 4.89 -17.08 -21.63
N LEU A 4 4.39 -16.24 -20.76
CA LEU A 4 3.10 -15.57 -20.93
C LEU A 4 3.23 -14.37 -21.89
N PHE A 5 2.34 -14.26 -22.89
CA PHE A 5 2.44 -13.32 -24.01
C PHE A 5 1.31 -12.27 -24.00
N GLU A 6 1.66 -11.01 -24.33
CA GLU A 6 0.73 -9.88 -24.53
C GLU A 6 0.79 -9.35 -25.95
N ASN A 7 -0.33 -9.31 -26.64
CA ASN A 7 -0.43 -8.53 -27.87
C ASN A 7 -0.60 -7.04 -27.53
N ALA A 8 0.18 -6.17 -28.15
CA ALA A 8 0.18 -4.75 -27.87
C ALA A 8 -1.15 -4.03 -28.16
N ASP A 9 -1.94 -4.57 -29.10
CA ASP A 9 -3.20 -3.99 -29.59
C ASP A 9 -4.44 -4.68 -28.97
N TYR A 10 -4.26 -5.77 -28.23
CA TYR A 10 -5.37 -6.55 -27.65
C TYR A 10 -5.04 -7.03 -26.23
N ILE A 11 -5.21 -6.13 -25.26
CA ILE A 11 -4.90 -6.35 -23.84
C ILE A 11 -6.20 -6.65 -23.09
N SER A 12 -6.39 -7.89 -22.62
CA SER A 12 -7.54 -8.26 -21.80
C SER A 12 -7.26 -8.24 -20.28
N TRP A 13 -5.98 -8.21 -19.87
CA TRP A 13 -5.54 -8.20 -18.47
C TRP A 13 -4.02 -7.87 -18.36
N PHE A 14 -3.59 -7.23 -17.27
CA PHE A 14 -2.22 -6.71 -17.05
C PHE A 14 -1.28 -7.65 -16.27
N PRO A 15 -0.99 -8.84 -16.77
CA PRO A 15 0.38 -9.37 -16.58
C PRO A 15 0.81 -10.25 -17.73
N ASN A 16 1.91 -9.91 -18.39
CA ASN A 16 2.54 -10.76 -19.38
C ASN A 16 4.06 -10.59 -19.31
N LEU A 17 4.85 -11.57 -19.73
CA LEU A 17 6.32 -11.50 -19.68
C LEU A 17 6.85 -10.86 -20.97
N ILE A 18 6.26 -11.23 -22.11
CA ILE A 18 6.69 -10.77 -23.43
C ILE A 18 5.53 -10.00 -24.07
N ARG A 19 5.80 -8.76 -24.46
CA ARG A 19 4.88 -7.93 -25.26
C ARG A 19 5.28 -8.00 -26.73
N PHE A 20 4.31 -8.18 -27.62
CA PHE A 20 4.57 -8.33 -29.05
C PHE A 20 3.53 -7.61 -29.91
N ASN A 21 3.91 -7.26 -31.13
CA ASN A 21 3.03 -6.83 -32.21
C ASN A 21 3.28 -7.73 -33.46
N ASN A 22 2.78 -7.32 -34.62
CA ASN A 22 2.89 -8.10 -35.85
C ASN A 22 4.34 -8.36 -36.33
N THR A 23 5.32 -7.57 -35.88
CA THR A 23 6.70 -7.61 -36.41
C THR A 23 7.78 -7.74 -35.34
N THR A 24 7.47 -7.43 -34.08
CA THR A 24 8.46 -7.30 -33.00
C THR A 24 7.93 -7.83 -31.68
N SER A 25 8.85 -8.29 -30.83
CA SER A 25 8.56 -8.69 -29.45
C SER A 25 9.63 -8.13 -28.51
N LEU A 26 9.24 -7.84 -27.27
CA LEU A 26 10.12 -7.33 -26.22
C LEU A 26 9.74 -7.96 -24.88
N GLY A 27 10.72 -8.13 -23.99
CA GLY A 27 10.45 -8.49 -22.60
C GLY A 27 10.02 -7.27 -21.81
N ILE A 28 9.05 -7.40 -20.91
CA ILE A 28 8.72 -6.33 -19.94
C ILE A 28 9.43 -6.61 -18.60
N PRO A 29 9.43 -5.70 -17.60
CA PRO A 29 10.21 -5.87 -16.36
C PRO A 29 10.08 -7.26 -15.70
N SER A 30 8.87 -7.81 -15.68
CA SER A 30 8.58 -9.14 -15.13
C SER A 30 9.35 -10.28 -15.84
N TYR A 31 9.58 -10.21 -17.16
CA TYR A 31 10.43 -11.15 -17.89
C TYR A 31 11.88 -11.09 -17.41
N TYR A 32 12.43 -9.88 -17.28
CA TYR A 32 13.81 -9.71 -16.84
C TYR A 32 14.00 -10.19 -15.40
N VAL A 33 13.03 -9.94 -14.51
CA VAL A 33 13.02 -10.50 -13.14
C VAL A 33 13.09 -12.03 -13.18
N GLN A 34 12.23 -12.69 -13.94
CA GLN A 34 12.21 -14.16 -14.03
C GLN A 34 13.49 -14.71 -14.66
N SER A 35 14.00 -14.06 -15.71
CA SER A 35 15.24 -14.43 -16.40
C SER A 35 16.46 -14.33 -15.48
N VAL A 36 16.62 -13.20 -14.78
CA VAL A 36 17.78 -12.98 -13.91
C VAL A 36 17.75 -13.87 -12.67
N LEU A 37 16.58 -14.08 -12.06
CA LEU A 37 16.42 -15.02 -10.93
C LEU A 37 16.64 -16.47 -11.37
N GLY A 38 16.17 -16.85 -12.55
CA GLY A 38 16.35 -18.18 -13.12
C GLY A 38 17.81 -18.52 -13.40
N LYS A 39 18.58 -17.55 -13.95
CA LYS A 39 20.03 -17.68 -14.18
C LYS A 39 20.81 -17.78 -12.87
N ASN A 40 20.35 -17.11 -11.82
CA ASN A 40 21.02 -17.03 -10.52
C ASN A 40 20.32 -17.83 -9.42
N ARG A 41 19.86 -19.05 -9.75
CA ARG A 41 19.03 -19.84 -8.84
C ARG A 41 19.79 -20.27 -7.58
N GLY A 42 21.02 -20.77 -7.72
CA GLY A 42 21.71 -21.54 -6.68
C GLY A 42 21.08 -22.93 -6.46
N LYS A 43 21.72 -23.76 -5.65
CA LYS A 43 21.28 -25.12 -5.34
C LYS A 43 20.47 -25.16 -4.04
N ASP A 44 21.02 -24.57 -2.98
CA ASP A 44 20.48 -24.61 -1.63
C ASP A 44 20.16 -23.19 -1.14
N VAL A 45 19.03 -23.03 -0.43
CA VAL A 45 18.70 -21.78 0.29
C VAL A 45 19.41 -21.83 1.64
N VAL A 46 20.10 -20.74 1.99
CA VAL A 46 20.79 -20.63 3.28
C VAL A 46 20.07 -19.65 4.20
N SER A 47 20.28 -19.79 5.50
CA SER A 47 19.75 -18.85 6.49
C SER A 47 20.41 -17.49 6.31
N SER A 48 19.60 -16.43 6.37
CA SER A 48 20.09 -15.05 6.33
C SER A 48 19.12 -14.16 7.09
N ASP A 49 19.66 -13.25 7.90
CA ASP A 49 18.90 -12.20 8.56
C ASP A 49 19.12 -10.87 7.85
N VAL A 50 18.09 -10.03 7.81
CA VAL A 50 18.16 -8.70 7.21
C VAL A 50 17.61 -7.66 8.17
N GLU A 51 18.44 -6.70 8.52
CA GLU A 51 18.05 -5.53 9.30
C GLU A 51 17.89 -4.34 8.36
N THR A 52 16.72 -3.70 8.40
CA THR A 52 16.43 -2.60 7.47
C THR A 52 15.35 -1.68 8.01
N GLN A 53 15.25 -0.49 7.42
CA GLN A 53 14.16 0.42 7.69
C GLN A 53 12.82 -0.25 7.35
N THR A 54 11.82 -0.01 8.18
CA THR A 54 10.44 -0.37 7.88
C THR A 54 9.80 0.68 6.98
N LEU A 55 9.27 0.24 5.84
CA LEU A 55 8.40 1.02 4.98
C LEU A 55 6.95 0.78 5.35
N TYR A 56 6.15 1.82 5.20
CA TYR A 56 4.70 1.76 5.37
C TYR A 56 4.04 2.04 4.04
N ARG A 57 2.80 1.55 3.88
CA ARG A 57 1.98 1.92 2.73
C ARG A 57 1.84 3.43 2.67
N ASP A 58 2.12 4.03 1.51
CA ASP A 58 1.88 5.45 1.31
C ASP A 58 0.37 5.70 1.24
N SER A 59 -0.21 6.06 2.38
CA SER A 59 -1.66 6.26 2.52
C SER A 59 -1.91 7.76 2.57
N GLN A 60 -2.56 8.28 1.54
CA GLN A 60 -2.96 9.68 1.43
C GLN A 60 -4.39 9.73 0.88
N GLY A 61 -5.21 10.61 1.43
CA GLY A 61 -6.60 10.76 1.00
C GLY A 61 -7.35 11.76 1.87
N LEU A 62 -8.61 11.99 1.56
CA LEU A 62 -9.44 12.90 2.36
C LEU A 62 -9.92 12.19 3.63
N PRO A 63 -9.97 12.87 4.78
CA PRO A 63 -10.68 12.34 5.93
C PRO A 63 -12.19 12.47 5.72
N GLY A 64 -12.95 11.61 6.38
CA GLY A 64 -14.39 11.55 6.21
C GLY A 64 -15.13 10.92 7.36
N ILE A 65 -16.45 10.87 7.22
CA ILE A 65 -17.36 10.17 8.12
C ILE A 65 -18.27 9.26 7.31
N VAL A 66 -18.58 8.10 7.86
CA VAL A 66 -19.52 7.15 7.27
C VAL A 66 -20.44 6.59 8.36
N SER A 67 -21.69 6.29 7.98
CA SER A 67 -22.65 5.63 8.87
C SER A 67 -23.63 4.74 8.11
N ALA A 68 -24.26 3.83 8.85
CA ALA A 68 -25.14 2.80 8.33
C ALA A 68 -26.53 3.32 7.93
N LYS A 69 -26.93 4.47 8.49
CA LYS A 69 -28.23 5.09 8.28
C LYS A 69 -28.06 6.61 8.19
N GLY A 70 -29.09 7.29 7.67
CA GLY A 70 -29.27 8.71 7.87
C GLY A 70 -29.50 9.06 9.36
N GLY A 71 -29.60 10.35 9.65
CA GLY A 71 -29.77 10.87 11.01
C GLY A 71 -28.46 11.17 11.74
N LEU A 72 -27.30 10.85 11.15
CA LEU A 72 -26.01 11.33 11.66
C LEU A 72 -25.99 12.86 11.64
N GLN A 73 -25.73 13.47 12.79
CA GLN A 73 -25.57 14.91 12.92
C GLN A 73 -24.12 15.24 13.21
N PHE A 74 -23.56 16.24 12.52
CA PHE A 74 -22.16 16.61 12.71
C PHE A 74 -21.93 18.12 12.54
N LYS A 75 -20.87 18.60 13.18
CA LYS A 75 -20.43 20.00 13.16
C LYS A 75 -18.97 20.12 13.59
N ASP A 76 -18.44 21.34 13.58
CA ASP A 76 -17.12 21.68 14.10
C ASP A 76 -15.98 20.85 13.46
N THR A 77 -16.09 20.55 12.17
CA THR A 77 -15.09 19.76 11.45
C THR A 77 -13.80 20.55 11.27
N ARG A 78 -12.67 19.95 11.63
CA ARG A 78 -11.34 20.55 11.51
C ARG A 78 -10.32 19.60 10.92
N ILE A 79 -9.42 20.14 10.11
CA ILE A 79 -8.22 19.48 9.62
C ILE A 79 -7.03 20.33 10.07
N ASN A 80 -6.09 19.73 10.81
CA ASN A 80 -4.92 20.45 11.34
C ASN A 80 -5.29 21.72 12.14
N GLY A 81 -6.38 21.65 12.89
CA GLY A 81 -6.90 22.75 13.70
C GLY A 81 -7.67 23.83 12.93
N GLN A 82 -7.63 23.82 11.60
CA GLN A 82 -8.37 24.74 10.72
C GLN A 82 -9.77 24.17 10.41
N GLU A 83 -10.78 25.04 10.30
CA GLU A 83 -12.12 24.62 9.88
C GLU A 83 -12.08 23.98 8.48
N ALA A 84 -12.77 22.86 8.33
CA ALA A 84 -12.79 22.09 7.08
C ALA A 84 -14.23 21.94 6.56
N ALA A 85 -14.46 22.43 5.34
CA ALA A 85 -15.73 22.29 4.67
C ALA A 85 -15.99 20.85 4.19
N LEU A 86 -17.27 20.48 4.09
CA LEU A 86 -17.69 19.27 3.41
C LEU A 86 -17.34 19.39 1.91
N SER A 87 -16.59 18.42 1.40
CA SER A 87 -16.04 18.45 0.03
C SER A 87 -16.82 17.56 -0.93
N HIS A 88 -17.12 16.31 -0.53
CA HIS A 88 -17.82 15.34 -1.38
C HIS A 88 -18.89 14.59 -0.58
N MET A 89 -20.06 14.41 -1.20
CA MET A 89 -21.12 13.53 -0.72
C MET A 89 -21.10 12.22 -1.52
N LEU A 90 -20.28 11.28 -1.07
CA LEU A 90 -20.05 10.01 -1.76
C LEU A 90 -21.29 9.11 -1.71
N GLN A 91 -22.07 9.20 -0.64
CA GLN A 91 -23.34 8.52 -0.47
C GLN A 91 -24.26 9.36 0.42
N GLY A 92 -25.56 9.43 0.07
CA GLY A 92 -26.53 10.23 0.80
C GLY A 92 -26.33 11.74 0.62
N HIS A 93 -27.06 12.52 1.41
CA HIS A 93 -26.98 13.98 1.42
C HIS A 93 -26.69 14.48 2.82
N ALA A 94 -26.11 15.68 2.93
CA ALA A 94 -25.94 16.39 4.19
C ALA A 94 -26.45 17.82 4.03
N GLU A 95 -27.45 18.18 4.83
CA GLU A 95 -28.04 19.52 4.81
C GLU A 95 -27.66 20.27 6.09
N LYS A 96 -27.26 21.53 5.94
CA LYS A 96 -26.87 22.39 7.07
C LYS A 96 -28.09 23.16 7.59
N GLN A 97 -28.38 23.05 8.88
CA GLN A 97 -29.35 23.88 9.59
C GLN A 97 -28.65 24.53 10.79
N GLY A 98 -28.52 25.85 10.77
CA GLY A 98 -27.63 26.56 11.69
C GLY A 98 -26.19 26.08 11.53
N ASP A 99 -25.58 25.60 12.62
CA ASP A 99 -24.21 25.09 12.63
C ASP A 99 -24.13 23.56 12.50
N VAL A 100 -25.26 22.86 12.39
CA VAL A 100 -25.32 21.40 12.37
C VAL A 100 -25.69 20.91 10.99
N TYR A 101 -24.89 19.97 10.46
CA TYR A 101 -25.27 19.16 9.31
C TYR A 101 -26.05 17.95 9.76
N THR A 102 -27.13 17.62 9.06
CA THR A 102 -27.88 16.38 9.24
C THR A 102 -27.79 15.55 7.97
N ALA A 103 -27.32 14.31 8.13
CA ALA A 103 -27.18 13.37 7.03
C ALA A 103 -28.50 12.66 6.72
N SER A 104 -28.83 12.49 5.45
CA SER A 104 -29.96 11.70 4.97
C SER A 104 -29.47 10.64 3.97
N SER A 105 -30.11 9.48 3.98
CA SER A 105 -29.82 8.41 3.02
C SER A 105 -30.44 8.76 1.67
N ASP A 106 -29.76 8.38 0.58
CA ASP A 106 -30.31 8.46 -0.77
C ASP A 106 -30.86 7.07 -1.17
N PRO A 107 -32.19 6.87 -1.23
CA PRO A 107 -32.79 5.60 -1.58
C PRO A 107 -32.70 5.28 -3.08
N SER A 108 -32.38 6.27 -3.94
CA SER A 108 -32.25 6.08 -5.38
C SER A 108 -30.91 5.45 -5.77
N ARG A 109 -29.89 5.54 -4.90
CA ARG A 109 -28.61 4.90 -5.13
C ARG A 109 -28.68 3.42 -4.75
N PRO A 110 -28.36 2.50 -5.68
CA PRO A 110 -28.41 1.08 -5.41
C PRO A 110 -27.47 0.74 -4.26
N VAL A 111 -27.95 -0.10 -3.34
CA VAL A 111 -27.05 -0.88 -2.51
C VAL A 111 -26.21 -1.69 -3.48
N LEU A 112 -24.88 -1.61 -3.41
CA LEU A 112 -24.03 -2.44 -4.26
C LEU A 112 -24.16 -3.89 -3.81
N GLU A 113 -25.19 -4.58 -4.31
CA GLU A 113 -25.51 -5.99 -4.09
C GLU A 113 -24.59 -6.85 -4.96
N ARG A 114 -23.30 -6.94 -4.59
CA ARG A 114 -22.44 -8.03 -5.05
C ARG A 114 -22.24 -8.99 -3.88
N GLN A 115 -22.45 -10.28 -4.12
CA GLN A 115 -22.52 -11.32 -3.09
C GLN A 115 -21.29 -11.32 -2.15
N GLY A 116 -21.53 -11.22 -0.83
CA GLY A 116 -20.55 -11.56 0.21
C GLY A 116 -19.80 -10.40 0.89
N PHE A 117 -20.27 -9.15 0.82
CA PHE A 117 -19.55 -8.02 1.44
C PHE A 117 -20.24 -7.52 2.73
N GLU A 118 -19.49 -7.06 3.72
CA GLU A 118 -20.09 -6.55 4.97
C GLU A 118 -20.41 -5.04 4.91
N LEU A 119 -19.91 -4.31 3.92
CA LEU A 119 -20.11 -2.86 3.76
C LEU A 119 -21.50 -2.45 3.25
N HIS A 120 -22.39 -3.41 2.94
CA HIS A 120 -23.72 -3.17 2.36
C HIS A 120 -24.65 -2.28 3.20
N HIS A 121 -24.26 -1.97 4.43
CA HIS A 121 -25.03 -1.13 5.33
C HIS A 121 -24.69 0.36 5.25
N LEU A 122 -23.58 0.80 4.64
CA LEU A 122 -23.24 2.23 4.62
C LEU A 122 -24.24 3.02 3.75
N ARG A 123 -24.94 3.97 4.37
CA ARG A 123 -25.98 4.79 3.72
C ARG A 123 -25.63 6.26 3.58
N THR A 124 -24.60 6.71 4.29
CA THR A 124 -24.11 8.08 4.20
C THR A 124 -22.60 8.10 4.31
N ALA A 125 -21.95 8.91 3.47
CA ALA A 125 -20.51 8.99 3.38
C ALA A 125 -20.06 10.34 2.86
N PHE A 126 -19.27 11.05 3.66
CA PHE A 126 -18.84 12.42 3.37
C PHE A 126 -17.34 12.56 3.61
N THR A 127 -16.66 13.32 2.77
CA THR A 127 -15.25 13.70 2.96
C THR A 127 -15.11 15.21 3.15
N PHE A 128 -14.02 15.63 3.79
CA PHE A 128 -13.79 17.02 4.18
C PHE A 128 -12.45 17.55 3.70
N GLY A 129 -12.41 18.86 3.46
CA GLY A 129 -11.23 19.56 2.98
C GLY A 129 -10.98 19.43 1.47
N PRO A 130 -10.21 20.35 0.89
CA PRO A 130 -9.91 20.34 -0.54
C PRO A 130 -8.81 19.35 -0.93
N ASP A 131 -7.87 19.09 -0.01
CA ASP A 131 -6.61 18.41 -0.33
C ASP A 131 -6.44 17.10 0.46
N PRO A 132 -5.99 16.02 -0.20
CA PRO A 132 -5.63 14.77 0.46
C PRO A 132 -4.55 14.96 1.54
N VAL A 133 -4.81 14.45 2.74
CA VAL A 133 -3.85 14.49 3.86
C VAL A 133 -3.14 13.16 4.00
N ARG A 134 -1.87 13.21 4.39
CA ARG A 134 -1.06 12.01 4.70
C ARG A 134 -0.85 11.87 6.21
N THR A 135 -0.44 12.97 6.84
CA THR A 135 -0.25 13.08 8.29
C THR A 135 -0.95 14.33 8.78
N GLY A 136 -1.24 14.39 10.08
CA GLY A 136 -1.90 15.52 10.70
C GLY A 136 -3.06 15.10 11.58
N THR A 137 -4.01 16.01 11.76
CA THR A 137 -5.19 15.77 12.61
C THR A 137 -6.47 15.97 11.84
N PHE A 138 -7.44 15.10 12.09
CA PHE A 138 -8.83 15.28 11.69
C PHE A 138 -9.69 15.25 12.95
N GLU A 139 -10.58 16.21 13.10
CA GLU A 139 -11.45 16.34 14.25
C GLU A 139 -12.86 16.71 13.80
N ILE A 140 -13.86 16.11 14.43
CA ILE A 140 -15.27 16.38 14.15
C ILE A 140 -16.12 16.10 15.39
N THR A 141 -17.13 16.94 15.61
CA THR A 141 -18.13 16.70 16.65
C THR A 141 -19.36 16.10 16.01
N ALA A 142 -19.74 14.90 16.44
CA ALA A 142 -20.82 14.15 15.83
C ALA A 142 -21.71 13.47 16.86
N LYS A 143 -22.98 13.30 16.50
CA LYS A 143 -24.05 12.67 17.25
C LYS A 143 -24.80 11.71 16.34
N SER A 144 -25.14 10.54 16.85
CA SER A 144 -25.93 9.54 16.12
C SER A 144 -26.86 8.76 17.06
N GLY A 145 -27.38 7.62 16.62
CA GLY A 145 -28.16 6.69 17.41
C GLY A 145 -27.34 5.45 17.85
N PRO A 146 -27.75 4.75 18.91
CA PRO A 146 -27.13 3.47 19.33
C PRO A 146 -27.14 2.40 18.24
N ASP A 147 -28.09 2.48 17.31
CA ASP A 147 -28.28 1.58 16.17
C ASP A 147 -27.68 2.11 14.86
N ASN A 148 -26.93 3.22 14.92
CA ASN A 148 -26.27 3.86 13.79
C ASN A 148 -24.85 4.31 14.20
N PRO A 149 -23.88 3.38 14.32
CA PRO A 149 -22.54 3.69 14.77
C PRO A 149 -21.85 4.69 13.85
N ILE A 150 -21.00 5.54 14.44
CA ILE A 150 -20.22 6.54 13.73
C ILE A 150 -18.89 5.92 13.36
N SER A 151 -18.48 6.06 12.10
CA SER A 151 -17.14 5.69 11.68
C SER A 151 -16.41 6.87 11.05
N ILE A 152 -15.19 7.11 11.50
CA ILE A 152 -14.26 8.05 10.93
C ILE A 152 -13.46 7.33 9.85
N ALA A 153 -13.56 7.81 8.62
CA ALA A 153 -12.82 7.29 7.49
C ALA A 153 -11.53 8.10 7.27
N LEU A 154 -10.40 7.40 7.21
CA LEU A 154 -9.07 7.97 7.07
C LEU A 154 -8.52 7.65 5.70
N TRP A 155 -7.86 8.63 5.09
CA TRP A 155 -7.21 8.51 3.78
C TRP A 155 -8.15 7.98 2.69
N CYS A 156 -9.40 8.47 2.62
CA CYS A 156 -10.31 8.12 1.54
C CYS A 156 -9.75 8.57 0.20
N HIS A 157 -9.35 7.60 -0.62
CA HIS A 157 -8.89 7.83 -1.99
C HIS A 157 -9.25 6.63 -2.85
N ARG A 158 -9.32 6.85 -4.16
CA ARG A 158 -9.40 5.76 -5.13
C ARG A 158 -7.98 5.43 -5.57
N PRO A 159 -7.48 4.20 -5.36
CA PRO A 159 -6.19 3.81 -5.90
C PRO A 159 -6.26 3.82 -7.43
N PHE A 160 -5.16 4.21 -8.07
CA PHE A 160 -5.02 4.01 -9.51
C PHE A 160 -5.21 2.53 -9.86
N SER A 161 -5.99 2.25 -10.90
CA SER A 161 -6.27 0.88 -11.35
C SER A 161 -6.31 0.84 -12.87
N VAL A 162 -5.42 0.04 -13.44
CA VAL A 162 -5.43 -0.29 -14.87
C VAL A 162 -6.56 -1.27 -15.23
N PHE A 163 -7.10 -1.99 -14.24
CA PHE A 163 -8.27 -2.86 -14.44
C PHE A 163 -9.55 -2.03 -14.40
N LYS A 164 -10.24 -1.97 -15.55
CA LYS A 164 -11.62 -1.48 -15.69
C LYS A 164 -12.51 -2.67 -16.01
N ILE A 165 -13.52 -2.93 -15.16
CA ILE A 165 -14.50 -4.00 -15.42
C ILE A 165 -15.44 -3.60 -16.57
N ASP A 166 -15.69 -2.30 -16.71
CA ASP A 166 -16.51 -1.70 -17.76
C ASP A 166 -15.80 -0.44 -18.25
N GLU A 167 -15.40 -0.44 -19.51
CA GLU A 167 -14.70 0.68 -20.17
C GLU A 167 -15.66 1.77 -20.66
N THR A 168 -16.98 1.51 -20.63
CA THR A 168 -18.01 2.41 -21.16
C THR A 168 -18.65 3.30 -20.09
N ALA A 169 -18.48 2.96 -18.82
CA ALA A 169 -18.97 3.76 -17.70
C ALA A 169 -17.94 4.80 -17.23
N PRO A 170 -18.34 6.05 -16.97
CA PRO A 170 -17.44 7.05 -16.40
C PRO A 170 -16.94 6.59 -15.02
N GLU A 171 -15.66 6.85 -14.73
CA GLU A 171 -15.08 6.51 -13.44
C GLU A 171 -15.67 7.39 -12.34
N THR A 172 -16.40 6.78 -11.39
CA THR A 172 -16.98 7.49 -10.24
C THR A 172 -16.17 7.21 -8.98
N PHE A 173 -15.94 8.24 -8.16
CA PHE A 173 -15.38 8.09 -6.82
C PHE A 173 -16.47 7.57 -5.88
N ASP A 174 -16.50 6.26 -5.63
CA ASP A 174 -17.45 5.58 -4.76
C ASP A 174 -16.75 4.80 -3.64
N LEU A 175 -17.44 4.65 -2.50
CA LEU A 175 -16.86 4.00 -1.32
C LEU A 175 -16.40 2.55 -1.57
N PRO A 176 -17.09 1.72 -2.38
CA PRO A 176 -16.67 0.32 -2.54
C PRO A 176 -15.42 0.14 -3.40
N THR A 177 -15.03 1.15 -4.20
CA THR A 177 -13.76 1.12 -4.92
C THR A 177 -12.65 1.92 -4.22
N ALA A 178 -13.00 2.72 -3.22
CA ALA A 178 -12.05 3.48 -2.43
C ALA A 178 -11.23 2.60 -1.47
N HIS A 179 -10.03 3.06 -1.17
CA HIS A 179 -9.18 2.60 -0.09
C HIS A 179 -9.26 3.60 1.07
N TYR A 180 -9.45 3.09 2.28
CA TYR A 180 -9.50 3.89 3.50
C TYR A 180 -9.32 2.99 4.73
N CYS A 181 -8.92 3.59 5.85
CA CYS A 181 -9.06 2.95 7.16
C CYS A 181 -10.33 3.47 7.83
N LEU A 182 -11.05 2.62 8.56
CA LEU A 182 -12.18 3.02 9.37
C LEU A 182 -11.83 2.88 10.85
N TRP A 183 -12.10 3.94 11.60
CA TRP A 183 -12.25 3.86 13.05
C TRP A 183 -13.74 3.99 13.39
N THR A 184 -14.30 2.95 14.00
CA THR A 184 -15.72 2.89 14.36
C THR A 184 -15.90 2.88 15.87
N VAL A 185 -16.87 3.66 16.34
CA VAL A 185 -17.34 3.64 17.74
C VAL A 185 -18.82 3.30 17.75
N ASP A 186 -19.18 2.18 18.38
CA ASP A 186 -20.55 1.65 18.39
C ASP A 186 -21.30 1.87 19.73
N GLY A 187 -20.68 2.60 20.66
CA GLY A 187 -21.20 2.86 22.00
C GLY A 187 -20.67 1.93 23.08
N ALA A 188 -20.23 0.72 22.70
CA ALA A 188 -19.69 -0.30 23.61
C ALA A 188 -18.22 -0.66 23.32
N LYS A 189 -17.73 -0.35 22.12
CA LYS A 189 -16.34 -0.58 21.72
C LYS A 189 -15.85 0.40 20.65
N SER A 190 -14.54 0.44 20.53
CA SER A 190 -13.78 1.04 19.43
C SER A 190 -13.15 -0.07 18.59
N SER A 191 -13.28 0.01 17.27
CA SER A 191 -12.68 -0.93 16.33
C SER A 191 -12.02 -0.21 15.16
N VAL A 192 -10.93 -0.78 14.63
CA VAL A 192 -10.14 -0.20 13.54
C VAL A 192 -9.85 -1.22 12.45
N ILE A 193 -10.23 -0.89 11.22
CA ILE A 193 -10.08 -1.79 10.06
C ILE A 193 -9.47 -1.07 8.85
N ASP A 194 -8.74 -1.81 8.02
CA ASP A 194 -8.24 -1.42 6.70
C ASP A 194 -9.19 -1.96 5.63
N MET A 195 -9.74 -1.06 4.82
CA MET A 195 -10.69 -1.37 3.75
C MET A 195 -9.99 -1.27 2.40
N ARG A 196 -9.95 -2.39 1.69
CA ARG A 196 -9.29 -2.52 0.39
C ARG A 196 -10.27 -3.06 -0.64
N ARG A 197 -10.98 -2.16 -1.32
CA ARG A 197 -12.10 -2.49 -2.22
C ARG A 197 -13.12 -3.40 -1.53
N TYR A 198 -12.90 -4.70 -1.65
CA TYR A 198 -13.76 -5.80 -1.26
C TYR A 198 -13.26 -6.58 -0.04
N ARG A 199 -12.10 -6.22 0.51
CA ARG A 199 -11.50 -6.93 1.66
C ARG A 199 -11.39 -6.02 2.86
N THR A 200 -11.76 -6.56 4.02
CA THR A 200 -11.60 -5.92 5.32
C THR A 200 -10.48 -6.64 6.08
N ARG A 201 -9.71 -5.89 6.86
CA ARG A 201 -8.72 -6.45 7.79
C ARG A 201 -8.70 -5.62 9.06
N ALA A 202 -8.85 -6.25 10.23
CA ALA A 202 -8.62 -5.58 11.50
C ALA A 202 -7.15 -5.12 11.60
N LEU A 203 -6.96 -3.85 11.98
CA LEU A 203 -5.63 -3.27 12.20
C LEU A 203 -5.15 -3.44 13.65
N ALA A 204 -6.09 -3.60 14.58
CA ALA A 204 -5.84 -3.90 15.99
C ALA A 204 -7.08 -4.62 16.57
N GLY A 205 -6.95 -5.17 17.78
CA GLY A 205 -8.09 -5.73 18.50
C GLY A 205 -9.09 -4.65 18.94
N ASP A 206 -10.35 -5.06 19.09
CA ASP A 206 -11.42 -4.20 19.60
C ASP A 206 -11.14 -3.77 21.04
N ILE A 207 -11.35 -2.50 21.36
CA ILE A 207 -11.19 -1.95 22.70
C ILE A 207 -12.57 -1.63 23.28
N PRO A 208 -12.98 -2.28 24.40
CA PRO A 208 -14.22 -1.93 25.08
C PRO A 208 -14.20 -0.49 25.57
N LEU A 209 -15.30 0.23 25.37
CA LEU A 209 -15.52 1.57 25.90
C LEU A 209 -17.00 1.78 26.22
N LYS A 210 -17.35 2.92 26.81
CA LYS A 210 -18.76 3.29 27.00
C LYS A 210 -18.96 4.74 26.63
N VAL A 211 -19.81 4.99 25.64
CA VAL A 211 -20.16 6.34 25.22
C VAL A 211 -21.63 6.41 24.82
N ASN A 212 -22.29 7.52 25.16
CA ASN A 212 -23.63 7.80 24.67
C ASN A 212 -23.55 8.43 23.27
N LEU A 213 -23.83 7.65 22.23
CA LEU A 213 -23.84 8.15 20.85
C LEU A 213 -24.95 9.18 20.59
N GLY A 214 -25.99 9.21 21.44
CA GLY A 214 -27.10 10.16 21.38
C GLY A 214 -26.73 11.59 21.76
N ASP A 215 -25.54 11.80 22.32
CA ASP A 215 -24.98 13.12 22.60
C ASP A 215 -23.94 13.49 21.53
N PHE A 216 -23.64 14.79 21.43
CA PHE A 216 -22.51 15.23 20.61
C PHE A 216 -21.21 14.82 21.28
N ASN A 217 -20.43 14.00 20.59
CA ASN A 217 -19.11 13.55 21.00
C ASN A 217 -18.07 14.06 20.02
N THR A 218 -16.88 14.41 20.52
CA THR A 218 -15.76 14.84 19.71
C THR A 218 -14.89 13.65 19.34
N TYR A 219 -14.76 13.41 18.05
CA TYR A 219 -13.91 12.38 17.47
C TYR A 219 -12.69 13.07 16.88
N LYS A 220 -11.51 12.67 17.32
CA LYS A 220 -10.25 13.17 16.79
C LYS A 220 -9.34 12.02 16.41
N VAL A 221 -8.73 12.11 15.24
CA VAL A 221 -7.70 11.19 14.81
C VAL A 221 -6.41 11.94 14.55
N VAL A 222 -5.30 11.41 15.07
CA VAL A 222 -3.94 11.86 14.77
C VAL A 222 -3.33 10.86 13.79
N MET A 223 -3.20 11.25 12.53
CA MET A 223 -2.62 10.46 11.44
C MET A 223 -1.09 10.64 11.43
N ARG A 224 -0.37 9.52 11.50
CA ARG A 224 1.09 9.43 11.43
C ARG A 224 1.52 8.70 10.16
N THR A 225 2.82 8.66 9.91
CA THR A 225 3.38 7.88 8.79
C THR A 225 3.25 6.37 8.96
N ASP A 226 3.18 5.88 10.21
CA ASP A 226 3.15 4.46 10.55
C ASP A 226 1.78 3.94 10.97
N GLY A 227 0.77 4.81 11.04
CA GLY A 227 -0.49 4.48 11.71
C GLY A 227 -1.29 5.71 12.13
N PHE A 228 -2.16 5.53 13.12
CA PHE A 228 -2.98 6.62 13.66
C PHE A 228 -3.40 6.35 15.10
N ASP A 229 -3.72 7.43 15.83
CA ASP A 229 -4.32 7.39 17.16
C ASP A 229 -5.72 7.99 17.14
N CYS A 230 -6.64 7.38 17.87
CA CYS A 230 -8.04 7.77 17.94
C CYS A 230 -8.39 8.26 19.33
N TYR A 231 -8.95 9.46 19.39
CA TYR A 231 -9.34 10.15 20.61
C TYR A 231 -10.84 10.40 20.60
N LEU A 232 -11.52 9.98 21.66
CA LEU A 232 -12.92 10.24 21.89
C LEU A 232 -13.07 11.17 23.09
N ASN A 233 -13.70 12.32 22.89
CA ASN A 233 -13.87 13.36 23.91
C ASN A 233 -12.54 13.75 24.59
N GLY A 234 -11.46 13.81 23.81
CA GLY A 234 -10.10 14.16 24.28
C GLY A 234 -9.31 13.00 24.90
N ALA A 235 -9.93 11.86 25.18
CA ALA A 235 -9.23 10.68 25.71
C ALA A 235 -8.76 9.75 24.59
N LEU A 236 -7.52 9.27 24.65
CA LEU A 236 -7.00 8.25 23.73
C LEU A 236 -7.75 6.93 23.98
N VAL A 237 -8.44 6.40 22.96
CA VAL A 237 -9.22 5.15 23.07
C VAL A 237 -8.71 4.03 22.17
N GLN A 238 -7.94 4.33 21.11
CA GLN A 238 -7.37 3.33 20.21
C GLN A 238 -6.08 3.85 19.56
N SER A 239 -5.16 2.94 19.26
CA SER A 239 -4.05 3.18 18.33
C SER A 239 -3.96 2.02 17.35
N ALA A 240 -3.56 2.31 16.11
CA ALA A 240 -3.40 1.33 15.05
C ALA A 240 -2.13 1.61 14.24
N LYS A 241 -1.46 0.54 13.79
CA LYS A 241 -0.36 0.63 12.82
C LYS A 241 -0.82 0.18 11.43
N LEU A 242 -0.32 0.86 10.41
CA LEU A 242 -0.50 0.43 9.03
C LEU A 242 0.35 -0.82 8.73
N PRO A 243 -0.07 -1.66 7.76
CA PRO A 243 0.77 -2.74 7.27
C PRO A 243 2.11 -2.19 6.78
N SER A 244 3.17 -2.88 7.17
CA SER A 244 4.53 -2.50 6.86
C SER A 244 5.27 -3.59 6.10
N TYR A 245 6.38 -3.22 5.47
CA TYR A 245 7.26 -4.11 4.73
C TYR A 245 8.71 -3.60 4.86
N PRO A 246 9.71 -4.48 4.80
CA PRO A 246 11.10 -4.07 4.89
C PRO A 246 11.52 -3.25 3.66
N ALA A 247 12.38 -2.24 3.85
CA ALA A 247 12.93 -1.41 2.78
C ALA A 247 13.85 -2.21 1.85
N ILE A 248 14.64 -3.11 2.44
CA ILE A 248 15.46 -4.10 1.76
C ILE A 248 14.96 -5.49 2.08
N SER A 249 14.71 -6.31 1.05
CA SER A 249 14.52 -7.76 1.23
C SER A 249 15.68 -8.51 0.63
N SER A 250 16.12 -9.59 1.28
CA SER A 250 17.17 -10.45 0.75
C SER A 250 16.83 -11.93 0.83
N VAL A 251 17.33 -12.69 -0.14
CA VAL A 251 17.37 -14.15 -0.12
C VAL A 251 18.75 -14.57 -0.55
N VAL A 252 19.35 -15.50 0.19
CA VAL A 252 20.66 -16.04 -0.14
C VAL A 252 20.52 -17.50 -0.56
N THR A 253 21.13 -17.83 -1.70
CA THR A 253 21.27 -19.22 -2.13
C THR A 253 22.73 -19.52 -2.43
N THR A 254 23.10 -20.79 -2.43
CA THR A 254 24.47 -21.21 -2.67
C THR A 254 24.53 -22.45 -3.55
N ASP A 255 25.64 -22.61 -4.25
CA ASP A 255 26.09 -23.90 -4.79
C ASP A 255 27.49 -24.23 -4.22
N ASP A 256 28.15 -25.23 -4.79
CA ASP A 256 29.44 -25.72 -4.30
C ASP A 256 30.54 -24.63 -4.31
N ARG A 257 30.44 -23.63 -5.20
CA ARG A 257 31.46 -22.60 -5.41
C ARG A 257 30.96 -21.17 -5.18
N THR A 258 29.66 -20.92 -5.30
CA THR A 258 29.10 -19.58 -5.41
C THR A 258 28.10 -19.31 -4.29
N VAL A 259 28.13 -18.10 -3.75
CA VAL A 259 27.08 -17.53 -2.92
C VAL A 259 26.35 -16.49 -3.75
N PHE A 260 25.05 -16.66 -3.91
CA PHE A 260 24.16 -15.73 -4.60
C PHE A 260 23.38 -14.92 -3.56
N VAL A 261 23.71 -13.63 -3.42
CA VAL A 261 22.96 -12.72 -2.56
C VAL A 261 22.00 -11.92 -3.43
N LYS A 262 20.69 -12.18 -3.28
CA LYS A 262 19.64 -11.47 -4.01
C LYS A 262 19.09 -10.39 -3.11
N ILE A 263 19.20 -9.13 -3.52
CA ILE A 263 18.85 -7.95 -2.74
C ILE A 263 17.84 -7.12 -3.54
N VAL A 264 16.67 -6.87 -2.96
CA VAL A 264 15.68 -5.95 -3.50
C VAL A 264 15.69 -4.67 -2.69
N ASN A 265 15.98 -3.54 -3.32
CA ASN A 265 15.81 -2.22 -2.74
C ASN A 265 14.48 -1.61 -3.20
N MET A 266 13.51 -1.51 -2.29
CA MET A 266 12.18 -1.00 -2.57
C MET A 266 12.07 0.53 -2.43
N THR A 267 13.16 1.21 -2.07
CA THR A 267 13.13 2.65 -1.78
C THR A 267 13.50 3.50 -3.00
N ALA A 268 13.09 4.77 -2.96
CA ALA A 268 13.45 5.79 -3.93
C ALA A 268 14.92 6.27 -3.84
N ARG A 269 15.71 5.71 -2.93
CA ARG A 269 17.09 6.11 -2.71
C ARG A 269 18.03 4.93 -2.82
N GLU A 270 19.29 5.23 -3.08
CA GLU A 270 20.35 4.26 -2.94
C GLU A 270 20.50 3.87 -1.46
N ASN A 271 20.71 2.58 -1.18
CA ASN A 271 21.00 2.10 0.18
C ASN A 271 22.32 1.33 0.19
N MET A 272 23.17 1.68 1.15
CA MET A 272 24.37 0.94 1.48
C MET A 272 23.98 -0.28 2.32
N VAL A 273 24.22 -1.48 1.81
CA VAL A 273 23.93 -2.75 2.47
C VAL A 273 25.24 -3.33 2.97
N GLU A 274 25.41 -3.45 4.28
CA GLU A 274 26.52 -4.19 4.87
C GLU A 274 26.23 -5.70 4.81
N LEU A 275 27.14 -6.47 4.22
CA LEU A 275 27.06 -7.91 4.13
C LEU A 275 28.05 -8.54 5.11
N PHE A 276 27.57 -9.57 5.81
CA PHE A 276 28.34 -10.40 6.73
C PHE A 276 28.14 -11.85 6.31
N LEU A 277 29.20 -12.47 5.81
CA LEU A 277 29.21 -13.86 5.37
C LEU A 277 29.93 -14.70 6.42
N ASP A 278 29.46 -15.94 6.58
CA ASP A 278 30.09 -16.98 7.40
C ASP A 278 31.25 -17.70 6.68
N CYS A 279 31.60 -17.23 5.48
CA CYS A 279 32.66 -17.79 4.66
C CYS A 279 33.46 -16.69 3.96
N ASP A 280 34.69 -17.02 3.60
CA ASP A 280 35.53 -16.16 2.78
C ASP A 280 35.16 -16.27 1.29
N VAL A 281 35.11 -15.11 0.63
CA VAL A 281 34.87 -14.99 -0.81
C VAL A 281 36.00 -14.22 -1.48
N GLU A 282 36.20 -14.45 -2.77
CA GLU A 282 37.11 -13.69 -3.61
C GLU A 282 36.71 -12.20 -3.65
N SER A 283 37.70 -11.32 -3.84
CA SER A 283 37.46 -9.87 -3.90
C SER A 283 36.64 -9.48 -5.12
N ASP A 284 36.89 -10.14 -6.25
CA ASP A 284 36.21 -9.87 -7.51
C ASP A 284 34.91 -10.67 -7.59
N TYR A 285 33.84 -10.00 -8.01
CA TYR A 285 32.51 -10.58 -8.12
C TYR A 285 31.70 -9.96 -9.25
N GLU A 286 30.66 -10.66 -9.68
CA GLU A 286 29.68 -10.15 -10.64
C GLU A 286 28.41 -9.75 -9.91
N VAL A 287 27.73 -8.72 -10.41
CA VAL A 287 26.38 -8.37 -9.99
C VAL A 287 25.49 -8.17 -11.20
N ASP A 288 24.35 -8.86 -11.22
CA ASP A 288 23.25 -8.56 -12.13
C ASP A 288 22.33 -7.51 -11.47
N ILE A 289 22.11 -6.38 -12.14
CA ILE A 289 21.30 -5.27 -11.65
C ILE A 289 20.12 -5.06 -12.60
N LEU A 290 18.91 -5.07 -12.06
CA LEU A 290 17.69 -4.71 -12.76
C LEU A 290 17.07 -3.49 -12.07
N THR A 291 16.96 -2.38 -12.78
CA THR A 291 16.44 -1.10 -12.27
C THR A 291 15.82 -0.28 -13.42
N GLY A 292 15.06 0.76 -13.09
CA GLY A 292 14.51 1.74 -14.03
C GLY A 292 14.48 3.16 -13.45
N GLU A 293 13.90 4.11 -14.18
CA GLU A 293 13.78 5.52 -13.73
C GLU A 293 12.81 5.69 -12.53
N GLY A 294 11.98 4.69 -12.24
CA GLY A 294 11.01 4.69 -11.14
C GLY A 294 10.25 3.37 -11.04
N PRO A 295 9.36 3.23 -10.05
CA PRO A 295 8.64 1.98 -9.79
C PRO A 295 7.62 1.63 -10.90
N ASP A 296 7.18 2.63 -11.67
CA ASP A 296 6.23 2.47 -12.78
C ASP A 296 6.94 2.34 -14.15
N ALA A 297 8.28 2.29 -14.17
CA ALA A 297 9.04 2.17 -15.41
C ALA A 297 8.71 0.85 -16.14
N THR A 298 8.51 0.94 -17.45
CA THR A 298 8.17 -0.20 -18.31
C THR A 298 8.88 -0.12 -19.66
N ASN A 299 9.00 -1.25 -20.35
CA ASN A 299 9.57 -1.31 -21.69
C ASN A 299 8.49 -1.07 -22.74
N THR A 300 8.81 -0.25 -23.74
CA THR A 300 7.95 0.02 -24.91
C THR A 300 8.68 -0.33 -26.19
N PHE A 301 8.01 -0.29 -27.35
CA PHE A 301 8.70 -0.56 -28.61
C PHE A 301 9.72 0.53 -28.96
N GLU A 302 9.49 1.77 -28.52
CA GLU A 302 10.40 2.91 -28.68
C GLU A 302 11.59 2.82 -27.72
N ASN A 303 11.36 2.32 -26.50
CA ASN A 303 12.41 2.10 -25.50
C ASN A 303 12.33 0.67 -24.93
N PRO A 304 12.80 -0.34 -25.69
CA PRO A 304 12.60 -1.76 -25.34
C PRO A 304 13.46 -2.25 -24.17
N ALA A 305 14.43 -1.44 -23.73
CA ALA A 305 15.38 -1.80 -22.69
C ALA A 305 15.38 -0.82 -21.50
N ALA A 306 14.33 0.00 -21.35
CA ALA A 306 14.15 0.96 -20.25
C ALA A 306 14.35 0.32 -18.86
N VAL A 307 13.91 -0.93 -18.73
CA VAL A 307 14.12 -1.81 -17.58
C VAL A 307 14.62 -3.15 -18.10
N SER A 308 15.93 -3.37 -18.01
CA SER A 308 16.60 -4.58 -18.42
C SER A 308 17.77 -4.91 -17.48
N ALA A 309 18.16 -6.18 -17.42
CA ALA A 309 19.22 -6.62 -16.52
C ALA A 309 20.59 -6.25 -17.11
N VAL A 310 21.43 -5.61 -16.31
CA VAL A 310 22.81 -5.25 -16.64
C VAL A 310 23.76 -5.94 -15.67
N THR A 311 24.71 -6.69 -16.22
CA THR A 311 25.77 -7.33 -15.43
C THR A 311 26.96 -6.37 -15.29
N LYS A 312 27.50 -6.26 -14.07
CA LYS A 312 28.72 -5.49 -13.78
C LYS A 312 29.71 -6.36 -13.01
N SER A 313 30.98 -6.21 -13.32
CA SER A 313 32.08 -6.75 -12.51
C SER A 313 32.50 -5.70 -11.48
N LEU A 314 32.59 -6.09 -10.22
CA LEU A 314 32.96 -5.26 -9.09
C LEU A 314 34.08 -5.95 -8.29
N THR A 315 34.74 -5.20 -7.42
CA THR A 315 35.79 -5.71 -6.51
C THR A 315 35.56 -5.21 -5.08
N GLY A 316 36.31 -5.75 -4.12
CA GLY A 316 36.22 -5.39 -2.70
C GLY A 316 35.24 -6.25 -1.91
N ALA A 317 34.82 -7.40 -2.43
CA ALA A 317 34.08 -8.37 -1.64
C ALA A 317 34.99 -9.10 -0.64
N GLY A 318 34.38 -9.64 0.40
CA GLY A 318 35.04 -10.43 1.43
C GLY A 318 34.02 -10.98 2.42
N ALA A 319 34.48 -11.54 3.53
CA ALA A 319 33.59 -12.01 4.59
C ALA A 319 32.73 -10.86 5.18
N ARG A 320 33.24 -9.62 5.14
CA ARG A 320 32.47 -8.41 5.46
C ARG A 320 32.76 -7.32 4.45
N PHE A 321 31.73 -6.78 3.82
CA PHE A 321 31.86 -5.69 2.85
C PHE A 321 30.53 -4.94 2.69
N THR A 322 30.56 -3.80 2.01
CA THR A 322 29.36 -3.00 1.74
C THR A 322 29.06 -3.02 0.25
N TYR A 323 27.79 -3.19 -0.10
CA TYR A 323 27.27 -3.08 -1.46
C TYR A 323 26.29 -1.90 -1.56
N SER A 324 26.39 -1.12 -2.63
CA SER A 324 25.48 -0.01 -2.91
C SER A 324 24.33 -0.47 -3.80
N ALA A 325 23.12 -0.60 -3.23
CA ALA A 325 21.94 -1.02 -3.97
C ALA A 325 21.17 0.21 -4.51
N LEU A 326 21.04 0.30 -5.82
CA LEU A 326 20.35 1.41 -6.51
C LEU A 326 18.88 1.56 -6.07
N PRO A 327 18.25 2.74 -6.24
CA PRO A 327 16.81 2.91 -6.04
C PRO A 327 15.99 1.88 -6.83
N TYR A 328 14.87 1.40 -6.29
CA TYR A 328 13.91 0.52 -6.98
C TYR A 328 14.56 -0.61 -7.80
N SER A 329 15.49 -1.35 -7.19
CA SER A 329 16.35 -2.29 -7.90
C SER A 329 16.27 -3.71 -7.35
N LEU A 330 16.47 -4.68 -8.24
CA LEU A 330 16.85 -6.05 -7.91
C LEU A 330 18.33 -6.24 -8.26
N ASN A 331 19.11 -6.70 -7.29
CA ASN A 331 20.55 -6.88 -7.39
C ASN A 331 20.87 -8.33 -7.04
N ILE A 332 21.66 -9.03 -7.86
CA ILE A 332 22.08 -10.39 -7.57
C ILE A 332 23.60 -10.46 -7.62
N LEU A 333 24.21 -10.49 -6.44
CA LEU A 333 25.66 -10.60 -6.29
C LEU A 333 26.04 -12.07 -6.39
N ARG A 334 27.03 -12.38 -7.24
CA ARG A 334 27.60 -13.70 -7.45
C ARG A 334 29.01 -13.73 -6.86
N LEU A 335 29.11 -14.19 -5.62
CA LEU A 335 30.34 -14.21 -4.84
C LEU A 335 30.98 -15.59 -4.93
N ILE A 336 32.26 -15.66 -5.29
CA ILE A 336 32.98 -16.93 -5.41
C ILE A 336 33.63 -17.26 -4.06
N LYS A 337 33.32 -18.42 -3.48
CA LYS A 337 33.94 -18.90 -2.25
C LYS A 337 35.44 -19.12 -2.46
N LYS A 338 36.26 -18.71 -1.49
CA LYS A 338 37.68 -19.09 -1.46
C LYS A 338 37.79 -20.58 -1.15
N GLN A 339 38.66 -21.29 -1.85
CA GLN A 339 38.92 -22.69 -1.52
C GLN A 339 39.67 -22.78 -0.19
N VAL A 340 39.08 -23.48 0.77
CA VAL A 340 39.80 -23.91 1.98
C VAL A 340 40.85 -24.93 1.54
N HIS A 341 42.11 -24.51 1.46
CA HIS A 341 43.21 -25.46 1.34
C HIS A 341 43.30 -26.21 2.66
N MET A 342 42.87 -27.48 2.69
CA MET A 342 43.27 -28.37 3.78
C MET A 342 44.76 -28.64 3.62
N VAL A 343 45.55 -28.05 4.52
CA VAL A 343 46.99 -28.32 4.66
C VAL A 343 47.20 -29.65 5.37
#